data_AF-V7C9H3-F1
#
_entry.id   AF-V7C9H3-F1
#
_cell.length_a   1.000
_cell.length_b   1.000
_cell.length_c   1.000
_cell.angle_alpha   90.00
_cell.angle_beta   90.00
_cell.angle_gamma   90.00
#
_symmetry.space_group_name_H-M   'P 1'
#
loop_
_entity.id
_entity.type
_entity.pdbx_description
1 polymer ?
#
loop_
_entity_poly.entity_id
_entity_poly.type
_entity_poly.pdbx_seq_one_letter_code
_entity_poly.pdbx_strand_id
1 'polypeptide(L)' 'SRSTSGELVICQEKLVQKAVDTLLDNGIRGQPMRDGHNKVYKSFSDIIEDKEKRFREILLKKRVDYSGCSIIIVL' A
#
# COMPACT_ATOMS: atom_id res chain seq x y z
N SER A 1 -27.79 -30.35 19.70
CA SER A 1 -26.92 -29.82 18.64
C SER A 1 -27.15 -28.32 18.40
N ARG A 2 -27.04 -27.47 19.44
CA ARG A 2 -27.32 -26.01 19.34
C ARG A 2 -26.05 -25.14 19.39
N SER A 3 -24.87 -25.75 19.41
CA SER A 3 -23.57 -25.08 19.53
C SER A 3 -23.04 -24.49 18.22
N THR A 4 -23.56 -24.87 17.05
CA THR A 4 -22.98 -24.49 15.76
C THR A 4 -23.28 -23.06 15.33
N SER A 5 -24.43 -22.49 15.72
CA SER A 5 -24.84 -21.15 15.24
C SER A 5 -23.95 -20.03 15.80
N GLY A 6 -23.70 -20.01 17.12
CA GLY A 6 -22.86 -18.98 17.74
C GLY A 6 -21.40 -19.05 17.30
N GLU A 7 -20.89 -20.26 17.09
CA GLU A 7 -19.50 -20.49 16.67
C GLU A 7 -19.27 -20.04 15.21
N LEU A 8 -20.25 -20.26 14.34
CA LEU A 8 -20.22 -19.77 12.94
C LEU A 8 -20.21 -18.25 12.86
N VAL A 9 -21.03 -17.57 13.66
CA VAL A 9 -21.09 -16.10 13.69
C VAL A 9 -19.75 -15.51 14.12
N ILE A 10 -19.13 -16.07 15.17
CA ILE A 10 -17.82 -15.63 15.65
C ILE A 10 -16.73 -15.85 14.59
N CYS A 11 -16.80 -16.96 13.84
CA CYS A 11 -15.84 -17.24 12.77
C CYS A 11 -15.99 -16.27 11.58
N GLN A 12 -17.22 -15.94 11.18
CA GLN A 12 -17.48 -14.93 10.16
C GLN A 12 -17.01 -13.55 10.59
N GLU A 13 -17.30 -13.15 11.83
CA GLU A 13 -16.86 -11.86 12.36
C GLU A 13 -15.33 -11.74 12.33
N LYS A 14 -14.60 -12.79 12.74
CA LYS A 14 -13.14 -12.83 12.67
C LYS A 14 -12.59 -12.71 11.23
N LEU A 15 -13.27 -13.31 10.25
CA LEU A 15 -12.87 -13.20 8.84
C LEU A 15 -13.08 -11.78 8.32
N VAL A 16 -14.20 -11.15 8.66
CA VAL A 16 -14.50 -9.76 8.26
C VAL A 16 -13.49 -8.79 8.90
N GLN A 17 -13.21 -8.95 10.20
CA GLN A 17 -12.20 -8.13 10.88
C GLN A 17 -10.83 -8.25 10.20
N LYS A 18 -10.39 -9.48 9.90
CA LYS A 18 -9.12 -9.69 9.21
C LYS A 18 -9.09 -9.08 7.80
N ALA A 19 -10.18 -9.17 7.06
CA ALA A 19 -10.29 -8.56 5.73
C ALA A 19 -10.22 -7.02 5.80
N VAL A 20 -10.91 -6.41 6.77
CA VAL A 20 -10.88 -4.95 7.00
C VAL A 20 -9.48 -4.51 7.41
N ASP A 21 -8.85 -5.21 8.35
CA ASP A 21 -7.49 -4.91 8.79
C ASP A 21 -6.51 -4.95 7.62
N THR A 22 -6.52 -6.02 6.82
CA THR A 22 -5.64 -6.17 5.65
C THR A 22 -5.88 -5.09 4.59
N LEU A 23 -7.13 -4.65 4.41
CA LEU A 23 -7.49 -3.60 3.46
C LEU A 23 -6.93 -2.24 3.88
N LEU A 24 -7.04 -1.92 5.18
CA LEU A 24 -6.55 -0.66 5.74
C LEU A 24 -5.03 -0.64 5.86
N ASP A 25 -4.47 -1.71 6.44
CA ASP A 25 -3.05 -1.86 6.68
C ASP A 25 -2.65 -3.35 6.64
N ASN A 26 -2.04 -3.73 5.53
CA ASN A 26 -1.62 -5.11 5.29
C ASN A 26 -0.35 -5.49 6.09
N GLY A 27 0.35 -4.54 6.71
CA GLY A 27 1.61 -4.77 7.44
C GLY A 27 1.45 -4.86 8.95
N ILE A 28 0.41 -4.26 9.54
CA ILE A 28 0.24 -4.14 11.00
C ILE A 28 0.18 -5.49 11.73
N ARG A 29 -0.39 -6.54 11.13
CA ARG A 29 -0.66 -7.81 11.82
C ARG A 29 0.42 -8.89 11.61
N GLY A 30 1.61 -8.51 11.16
CA GLY A 30 2.74 -9.43 10.98
C GLY A 30 2.95 -9.82 9.52
N GLN A 31 2.64 -11.07 9.14
CA GLN A 31 2.87 -11.54 7.77
C GLN A 31 1.86 -10.89 6.81
N PRO A 32 2.31 -10.07 5.86
CA PRO A 32 1.40 -9.38 4.96
C PRO A 32 0.77 -10.36 3.98
N MET A 33 -0.49 -10.11 3.66
CA MET A 33 -1.26 -10.92 2.72
C MET A 33 -0.69 -10.74 1.31
N ARG A 34 -0.49 -11.86 0.60
CA ARG A 34 0.16 -11.92 -0.71
C ARG A 34 -0.77 -12.49 -1.77
N ASP A 35 -0.52 -12.15 -3.02
CA ASP A 35 -1.15 -12.76 -4.18
C ASP A 35 -0.58 -14.16 -4.49
N GLY A 36 -1.13 -14.80 -5.53
CA GLY A 36 -0.63 -16.10 -6.01
C GLY A 36 0.79 -16.06 -6.62
N HIS A 37 1.32 -14.87 -6.90
CA HIS A 37 2.69 -14.63 -7.39
C HIS A 37 3.64 -14.16 -6.26
N ASN A 38 3.25 -14.35 -4.99
CA ASN A 38 4.02 -13.97 -3.80
C ASN A 38 4.27 -12.45 -3.66
N LYS A 39 3.49 -11.62 -4.35
CA LYS A 39 3.51 -10.16 -4.23
C LYS A 39 2.59 -9.70 -3.11
N VAL A 40 3.07 -8.81 -2.26
CA VAL A 40 2.29 -8.22 -1.16
C VAL A 40 1.19 -7.32 -1.72
N TYR A 41 -0.04 -7.49 -1.22
CA TYR A 41 -1.14 -6.57 -1.56
C TYR A 41 -0.87 -5.17 -1.00
N LYS A 42 -1.15 -4.14 -1.80
CA LYS A 42 -1.11 -2.75 -1.35
C LYS A 42 -2.38 -2.44 -0.57
N SER A 43 -2.21 -1.96 0.65
CA SER A 43 -3.29 -1.44 1.49
C SER A 43 -3.61 0.03 1.18
N PHE A 44 -4.69 0.56 1.73
CA PHE A 44 -4.99 1.99 1.57
C PHE A 44 -3.93 2.90 2.19
N SER A 45 -3.34 2.51 3.32
CA SER A 45 -2.21 3.23 3.92
C SER A 45 -1.03 3.35 2.96
N ASP A 46 -0.67 2.26 2.28
CA ASP A 46 0.41 2.27 1.27
C ASP A 46 0.12 3.21 0.11
N ILE A 47 -1.14 3.26 -0.34
CA ILE A 47 -1.56 4.12 -1.46
C ILE A 47 -1.49 5.60 -1.07
N ILE A 48 -1.86 5.94 0.16
CA ILE A 48 -1.83 7.32 0.66
C ILE A 48 -0.37 7.78 0.85
N GLU A 49 0.47 6.96 1.47
CA GLU A 49 1.90 7.28 1.66
C GLU A 49 2.63 7.44 0.31
N ASP A 50 2.37 6.54 -0.64
CA ASP A 50 2.96 6.59 -1.98
C ASP A 50 2.49 7.81 -2.78
N LYS A 51 1.23 8.23 -2.61
CA LYS A 51 0.72 9.47 -3.21
C LYS A 51 1.37 10.71 -2.59
N GLU A 52 1.56 10.77 -1.28
CA GLU A 52 2.24 11.90 -0.63
C GLU A 52 3.70 12.01 -1.06
N LYS A 53 4.41 10.87 -1.16
CA LYS A 53 5.76 10.81 -1.72
C LYS A 53 5.79 11.26 -3.18
N ARG A 54 4.90 10.75 -4.03
CA ARG A 54 4.80 11.18 -5.44
C ARG A 54 4.43 12.65 -5.59
N PHE A 55 3.59 13.19 -4.71
CA PHE A 55 3.24 14.61 -4.75
C PHE A 55 4.48 15.47 -4.48
N ARG A 56 5.30 15.11 -3.49
CA ARG A 56 6.60 15.75 -3.26
C ARG A 56 7.52 15.66 -4.47
N GLU A 57 7.62 14.48 -5.09
CA GLU A 57 8.47 14.32 -6.28
C GLU A 57 7.95 15.09 -7.50
N ILE A 58 6.65 15.06 -7.78
CA ILE A 58 6.05 15.76 -8.93
C ILE A 58 6.20 17.27 -8.79
N LEU A 59 6.05 17.81 -7.57
CA LEU A 59 6.25 19.24 -7.32
C LEU A 59 7.73 19.65 -7.41
N LEU A 60 8.67 18.81 -6.97
CA LEU A 60 10.10 19.13 -6.94
C LEU A 60 10.87 18.78 -8.24
N LYS A 61 10.40 17.78 -8.99
CA LYS A 61 11.02 17.29 -10.23
C LYS A 61 10.19 17.58 -11.48
N LYS A 62 9.25 18.53 -11.43
CA LYS A 62 8.54 18.98 -12.62
C LYS A 62 9.59 19.54 -13.59
N ARG A 63 10.02 18.72 -14.55
CA ARG A 63 11.04 19.08 -15.52
C ARG A 63 10.46 20.23 -16.34
N VAL A 64 11.16 21.35 -16.34
CA VAL A 64 10.88 22.48 -17.21
C VAL A 64 11.43 22.10 -18.58
N ASP A 65 10.61 22.21 -19.63
CA ASP A 65 10.91 21.73 -21.00
C ASP A 65 12.08 22.47 -21.71
N TYR A 66 12.85 23.28 -20.98
CA TYR A 66 14.05 23.96 -21.46
C TYR A 66 15.22 23.80 -20.48
N SER A 67 15.63 22.56 -20.20
CA SER A 67 16.85 22.27 -19.44
C SER A 67 17.94 21.69 -20.34
N GLY A 68 19.06 22.40 -20.47
CA GLY A 68 20.26 21.92 -21.16
C GLY A 68 21.43 21.85 -20.18
N CYS A 69 22.07 20.69 -20.06
CA CYS A 69 23.33 20.54 -19.33
C CYS A 69 24.48 20.51 -20.34
N SER A 70 25.43 21.44 -20.27
CA SER A 70 26.63 21.47 -21.13
C SER A 70 27.92 21.50 -20.29
N ILE A 71 28.98 20.89 -20.80
CA ILE A 71 30.30 20.90 -20.17
C ILE A 71 31.04 22.16 -20.62
N ILE A 72 31.46 23.00 -19.68
CA ILE A 72 32.27 24.17 -19.97
C ILE A 72 33.75 23.78 -19.88
N ILE A 73 34.48 23.93 -20.97
CA ILE A 73 35.94 23.76 -21.03
C ILE A 73 36.56 25.15 -21.09
N VAL A 74 37.50 25.43 -20.18
CA VAL A 74 38.29 26.67 -20.20
C VAL A 74 39.46 26.46 -21.16
N LEU A 75 39.48 27.23 -22.25
CA LEU A 75 40.59 27.33 -23.21
C LEU A 75 41.69 28.25 -22.68
#